data_AF-A0A483D006-F1
#
_entry.id   AF-A0A483D006-F1
#
_cell.length_a   1.000
_cell.length_b   1.000
_cell.length_c   1.000
_cell.angle_alpha   90.00
_cell.angle_beta   90.00
_cell.angle_gamma   90.00
#
_symmetry.space_group_name_H-M   'P 1'
#
loop_
_entity.id
_entity.type
_entity.pdbx_description
1 polymer ?
#
loop_
_entity_poly.entity_id
_entity_poly.type
_entity_poly.pdbx_seq_one_letter_code
_entity_poly.pdbx_strand_id
1 'polypeptide(L)'
;MEQKMKELEEKIGKVPKIFAELKDIEPDIYEKVMGIDQLVWADGALSKQTKKVIAIAIAAALRDRHAVRAQMAGAKNLGVRKEEIEEGLRVAFLLAGMPAYVYGKTALEEMMG
;
A
#
# COMPACT_ATOMS: atom_id res chain seq x y z
N MET A 1 7.14 -18.28 -19.40
CA MET A 1 7.43 -17.13 -18.51
C MET A 1 6.28 -16.12 -18.52
N GLU A 2 5.74 -15.79 -19.69
CA GLU A 2 4.58 -14.89 -19.83
C GLU A 2 3.37 -15.30 -18.98
N GLN A 3 3.01 -16.59 -18.94
CA GLN A 3 1.85 -17.06 -18.18
C GLN A 3 1.93 -16.74 -16.67
N LYS A 4 3.09 -17.03 -16.04
CA LYS A 4 3.32 -16.75 -14.61
C LYS A 4 3.35 -15.25 -14.31
N MET A 5 3.85 -14.44 -15.24
CA MET A 5 3.87 -12.99 -15.07
C MET A 5 2.46 -12.40 -15.21
N LYS A 6 1.66 -12.90 -16.15
CA LYS A 6 0.26 -12.52 -16.34
C LYS A 6 -0.60 -12.86 -15.11
N GLU A 7 -0.44 -14.06 -14.56
CA GLU A 7 -1.10 -14.49 -13.31
C GLU A 7 -0.70 -13.63 -12.11
N LEU A 8 0.55 -13.17 -12.06
CA LEU A 8 1.05 -12.27 -11.03
C LEU A 8 0.43 -10.88 -11.20
N GLU A 9 0.43 -10.33 -12.42
CA GLU A 9 -0.16 -9.03 -12.73
C GLU A 9 -1.68 -8.98 -12.46
N GLU A 10 -2.40 -10.07 -12.69
CA GLU A 10 -3.84 -10.18 -12.35
C GLU A 10 -4.09 -10.20 -10.84
N LYS A 11 -3.18 -10.76 -10.05
CA LYS A 11 -3.31 -10.89 -8.59
C LYS A 11 -2.87 -9.65 -7.83
N ILE A 12 -1.81 -8.99 -8.28
CA ILE A 12 -1.17 -7.88 -7.53
C ILE A 12 -1.06 -6.57 -8.30
N GLY A 13 -1.55 -6.50 -9.55
CA GLY A 13 -1.36 -5.36 -10.44
C GLY A 13 -0.03 -5.41 -11.19
N LYS A 14 0.26 -4.40 -12.04
CA LYS A 14 1.49 -4.37 -12.86
C LYS A 14 2.74 -4.50 -11.97
N VAL A 15 3.50 -5.56 -12.21
CA VAL A 15 4.82 -5.77 -11.59
C VAL A 15 5.74 -4.68 -12.15
N PRO A 16 6.37 -3.83 -11.30
CA PRO A 16 7.32 -2.84 -11.80
C PRO A 16 8.43 -3.53 -12.59
N LYS A 17 8.81 -2.98 -13.76
CA LYS A 17 9.85 -3.57 -14.64
C LYS A 17 11.13 -3.95 -13.90
N ILE A 18 11.49 -3.15 -12.89
CA ILE A 18 12.68 -3.38 -12.06
C ILE A 18 12.64 -4.74 -11.35
N PHE A 19 11.46 -5.25 -10.98
CA PHE A 19 11.31 -6.56 -10.35
C PHE A 19 11.36 -7.72 -11.35
N ALA A 20 10.94 -7.48 -12.60
CA ALA A 20 11.06 -8.48 -13.66
C ALA A 20 12.53 -8.67 -14.06
N GLU A 21 13.29 -7.57 -14.14
CA GLU A 21 14.71 -7.57 -14.47
C GLU A 21 15.58 -8.04 -13.28
N LEU A 22 15.15 -7.78 -12.03
CA LEU A 22 15.89 -8.19 -10.82
C LEU A 22 16.18 -9.69 -10.77
N LYS A 23 15.27 -10.49 -11.31
CA LYS A 23 15.42 -11.95 -11.32
C LYS A 23 16.63 -12.41 -12.13
N ASP A 24 16.97 -11.70 -13.19
CA ASP A 24 18.07 -12.05 -14.09
C ASP A 24 19.39 -11.37 -13.67
N ILE A 25 19.30 -10.18 -13.06
CA ILE A 25 20.48 -9.37 -12.67
C ILE A 25 20.97 -9.72 -11.25
N GLU A 26 20.05 -9.91 -10.29
CA GLU A 26 20.35 -10.18 -8.87
C GLU A 26 19.37 -11.22 -8.28
N PRO A 27 19.51 -12.51 -8.64
CA PRO A 27 18.55 -13.56 -8.27
C PRO A 27 18.36 -13.71 -6.76
N ASP A 28 19.43 -13.58 -5.98
CA ASP A 28 19.39 -13.70 -4.51
C ASP A 28 18.57 -12.58 -3.87
N ILE A 29 18.64 -11.36 -4.41
CA ILE A 29 17.83 -10.24 -3.93
C ILE A 29 16.37 -10.47 -4.32
N TYR A 30 16.13 -10.91 -5.56
CA TYR A 30 14.78 -11.22 -6.03
C TYR A 30 14.09 -12.26 -5.14
N GLU A 31 14.76 -13.37 -4.84
CA GLU A 31 14.19 -14.43 -3.98
C GLU A 31 13.88 -13.90 -2.58
N LYS A 32 14.77 -13.11 -1.98
CA LYS A 32 14.55 -12.53 -0.65
C LYS A 32 13.37 -11.57 -0.63
N VAL A 33 13.25 -10.69 -1.64
CA VAL A 33 12.15 -9.73 -1.71
C VAL A 33 10.82 -10.45 -1.93
N MET A 34 10.77 -11.44 -2.82
CA MET A 34 9.56 -12.24 -3.04
C MET A 34 9.18 -13.05 -1.80
N GLY A 35 10.16 -13.55 -1.03
CA GLY A 35 9.91 -14.21 0.24
C GLY A 35 9.27 -13.28 1.27
N ILE A 36 9.75 -12.03 1.37
CA ILE A 36 9.15 -11.02 2.25
C ILE A 36 7.72 -10.68 1.80
N ASP A 37 7.50 -10.49 0.50
CA ASP A 37 6.17 -10.20 -0.04
C ASP A 37 5.16 -11.30 0.31
N GLN A 38 5.54 -12.56 0.08
CA GLN A 38 4.70 -13.72 0.43
C GLN A 38 4.42 -13.79 1.94
N LEU A 39 5.42 -13.57 2.78
CA LEU A 39 5.28 -13.60 4.23
C LEU A 39 4.33 -12.49 4.73
N VAL A 40 4.51 -11.26 4.25
CA VAL A 40 3.71 -10.10 4.66
C VAL A 40 2.25 -10.29 4.25
N TRP A 41 1.99 -10.78 3.04
CA TRP A 41 0.63 -10.99 2.56
C TRP A 41 0.00 -12.30 3.00
N ALA A 42 0.70 -13.26 3.60
CA ALA A 42 0.07 -14.47 4.12
C ALA A 42 -1.00 -14.15 5.18
N ASP A 43 -2.09 -14.92 5.23
CA ASP A 43 -3.08 -14.78 6.29
C ASP A 43 -2.48 -15.17 7.66
N GLY A 44 -2.90 -14.49 8.72
CA GLY A 44 -2.46 -14.74 10.09
C GLY A 44 -3.44 -14.12 11.08
N ALA A 45 -2.94 -13.49 12.15
CA ALA A 45 -3.79 -12.72 13.07
C ALA A 45 -4.57 -11.58 12.38
N LEU A 46 -4.02 -11.07 11.27
CA LEU A 46 -4.72 -10.19 10.33
C LEU A 46 -4.91 -10.93 9.00
N SER A 47 -6.11 -10.85 8.44
CA SER A 47 -6.38 -11.38 7.11
C SER A 47 -5.69 -10.54 6.02
N LYS A 48 -5.53 -11.12 4.84
CA LYS A 48 -5.11 -10.41 3.62
C LYS A 48 -5.93 -9.17 3.33
N GLN A 49 -7.25 -9.26 3.55
CA GLN A 49 -8.18 -8.16 3.35
C GLN A 49 -7.88 -7.00 4.30
N THR A 50 -7.73 -7.29 5.60
CA THR A 50 -7.38 -6.29 6.61
C THR A 50 -6.02 -5.65 6.31
N LYS A 51 -5.02 -6.46 5.96
CA LYS A 51 -3.68 -5.96 5.56
C LYS A 51 -3.75 -5.06 4.31
N LYS A 52 -4.63 -5.39 3.36
CA LYS A 52 -4.82 -4.57 2.14
C LYS A 52 -5.40 -3.20 2.46
N VAL A 53 -6.37 -3.11 3.37
CA VAL A 53 -6.91 -1.82 3.86
C VAL A 53 -5.82 -1.00 4.55
N ILE A 54 -5.00 -1.62 5.41
CA ILE A 54 -3.87 -0.96 6.07
C ILE A 54 -2.88 -0.41 5.04
N ALA A 55 -2.50 -1.20 4.03
CA ALA A 55 -1.57 -0.78 2.99
C ALA A 55 -2.11 0.41 2.17
N ILE A 56 -3.41 0.42 1.85
CA ILE A 56 -4.07 1.54 1.18
C ILE A 56 -4.02 2.80 2.06
N ALA A 57 -4.33 2.68 3.35
CA ALA A 57 -4.30 3.81 4.29
C ALA A 57 -2.88 4.40 4.43
N ILE A 58 -1.85 3.56 4.52
CA ILE A 58 -0.44 4.00 4.56
C ILE A 58 -0.06 4.74 3.27
N ALA A 59 -0.36 4.17 2.11
CA ALA A 59 -0.06 4.80 0.82
C ALA A 59 -0.77 6.17 0.69
N ALA A 60 -2.03 6.26 1.15
CA ALA A 60 -2.80 7.49 1.15
C ALA A 60 -2.21 8.54 2.10
N ALA A 61 -1.82 8.16 3.32
CA ALA A 61 -1.18 9.04 4.30
C ALA A 61 0.14 9.64 3.76
N LEU A 62 0.89 8.86 2.99
CA LEU A 62 2.13 9.30 2.32
C LEU A 62 1.89 10.13 1.05
N ARG A 63 0.64 10.30 0.62
CA ARG A 63 0.24 11.02 -0.62
C ARG A 63 0.90 10.45 -1.88
N ASP A 64 1.26 9.17 -1.85
CA ASP A 64 1.89 8.48 -2.97
C ASP A 64 0.81 7.97 -3.94
N ARG A 65 0.60 8.73 -5.02
CA ARG A 65 -0.43 8.41 -6.03
C ARG A 65 -0.15 7.11 -6.78
N HIS A 66 1.10 6.68 -6.86
CA HIS A 66 1.45 5.43 -7.52
C HIS A 66 1.14 4.25 -6.59
N ALA A 67 1.63 4.31 -5.35
CA ALA A 67 1.37 3.28 -4.35
C ALA A 67 -0.12 3.14 -4.02
N VAL A 68 -0.88 4.24 -3.92
CA VAL A 68 -2.32 4.19 -3.70
C VAL A 68 -3.01 3.40 -4.82
N ARG A 69 -2.67 3.69 -6.09
CA ARG A 69 -3.25 2.94 -7.23
C ARG A 69 -2.84 1.48 -7.22
N ALA A 70 -1.58 1.19 -6.91
CA ALA A 70 -1.08 -0.18 -6.83
C ALA A 70 -1.76 -0.99 -5.72
N GLN A 71 -1.95 -0.42 -4.53
CA GLN A 71 -2.63 -1.11 -3.42
C GLN A 71 -4.15 -1.19 -3.61
N MET A 72 -4.76 -0.21 -4.29
CA MET A 72 -6.17 -0.30 -4.69
C MET A 72 -6.40 -1.38 -5.75
N ALA A 73 -5.42 -1.62 -6.62
CA ALA A 73 -5.50 -2.70 -7.60
C ALA A 73 -5.59 -4.05 -6.90
N GLY A 74 -6.50 -4.91 -7.37
CA GLY A 74 -6.71 -6.23 -6.78
C GLY A 74 -7.41 -6.23 -5.40
N ALA A 75 -7.68 -5.09 -4.77
CA ALA A 75 -8.40 -5.04 -3.48
C ALA A 75 -9.79 -5.69 -3.57
N LYS A 76 -10.52 -5.41 -4.65
CA LYS A 76 -11.82 -6.06 -4.95
C LYS A 76 -11.66 -7.58 -5.14
N ASN A 77 -10.58 -8.02 -5.78
CA ASN A 77 -10.32 -9.45 -6.02
C ASN A 77 -10.00 -10.19 -4.72
N LEU A 78 -9.46 -9.50 -3.71
CA LEU A 78 -9.28 -10.01 -2.37
C LEU A 78 -10.56 -10.00 -1.53
N GLY A 79 -11.68 -9.44 -2.04
CA GLY A 79 -12.95 -9.34 -1.31
C GLY A 79 -13.05 -8.15 -0.36
N VAL A 80 -12.13 -7.18 -0.46
CA VAL A 80 -12.21 -5.93 0.31
C VAL A 80 -13.40 -5.10 -0.18
N ARG A 81 -14.25 -4.66 0.74
CA ARG A 81 -15.42 -3.82 0.44
C ARG A 81 -15.04 -2.35 0.37
N LYS A 82 -15.83 -1.55 -0.34
CA LYS A 82 -15.58 -0.10 -0.47
C LYS A 82 -15.65 0.59 0.89
N GLU A 83 -16.55 0.13 1.75
CA GLU A 83 -16.79 0.66 3.09
C GLU A 83 -15.57 0.45 4.00
N GLU A 84 -14.88 -0.68 3.88
CA GLU A 84 -13.65 -0.96 4.65
C GLU A 84 -12.51 -0.03 4.25
N ILE A 85 -12.39 0.25 2.94
CA ILE A 85 -11.41 1.21 2.42
C ILE A 85 -11.73 2.61 2.91
N GLU A 86 -13.00 3.01 2.83
CA GLU A 86 -13.48 4.32 3.30
C GLU A 86 -13.20 4.53 4.79
N GLU A 87 -13.47 3.54 5.64
CA GLU A 87 -13.11 3.60 7.06
C GLU A 87 -11.59 3.73 7.27
N GLY A 88 -10.77 2.97 6.53
CA GLY A 88 -9.31 3.10 6.56
C GLY A 88 -8.82 4.49 6.14
N LEU A 89 -9.44 5.09 5.12
CA LEU A 89 -9.11 6.44 4.65
C LEU A 89 -9.48 7.52 5.68
N ARG A 90 -10.57 7.34 6.44
CA ARG A 90 -10.93 8.26 7.55
C ARG A 90 -9.89 8.21 8.67
N VAL A 91 -9.34 7.03 8.98
CA VAL A 91 -8.22 6.91 9.93
C VAL A 91 -6.99 7.66 9.40
N ALA A 92 -6.64 7.49 8.12
CA ALA A 92 -5.53 8.22 7.51
C ALA A 92 -5.77 9.74 7.52
N PHE A 93 -7.00 10.19 7.22
CA PHE A 93 -7.36 11.61 7.27
C PHE A 93 -7.16 12.19 8.68
N LEU A 94 -7.63 11.51 9.71
CA LEU A 94 -7.48 11.97 11.09
C LEU A 94 -6.01 12.01 11.49
N LEU A 95 -5.26 10.92 11.30
CA LEU A 95 -3.90 10.81 11.85
C LEU A 95 -2.81 11.48 11.00
N ALA A 96 -2.97 11.56 9.68
CA ALA A 96 -2.02 12.23 8.80
C ALA A 96 -2.43 13.67 8.43
N GLY A 97 -3.72 14.00 8.54
CA GLY A 97 -4.24 15.34 8.26
C GLY A 97 -4.25 16.26 9.49
N MET A 98 -4.64 15.76 10.66
CA MET A 98 -4.71 16.58 11.88
C MET A 98 -3.36 17.22 12.26
N PRO A 99 -2.20 16.53 12.16
CA PRO A 99 -0.91 17.18 12.42
C PRO A 99 -0.67 18.43 11.57
N ALA A 100 -1.10 18.44 10.30
CA ALA A 100 -0.96 19.62 9.44
C ALA A 100 -1.78 20.81 9.96
N TYR A 101 -3.01 20.56 10.44
CA TYR A 101 -3.84 21.59 11.07
C TYR A 101 -3.22 22.10 12.37
N VAL A 102 -2.80 21.18 13.25
CA VAL A 102 -2.19 21.52 14.55
C VAL A 102 -0.95 22.38 14.33
N TYR A 103 -0.03 21.98 13.46
CA TYR A 103 1.21 22.73 13.21
C TYR A 103 0.93 24.12 12.64
N GLY A 104 -0.03 24.25 11.72
CA GLY A 104 -0.45 25.56 11.21
C GLY A 104 -1.07 26.43 12.31
N LYS A 105 -1.89 25.84 13.18
CA LYS A 105 -2.54 26.56 14.29
C LYS A 105 -1.51 27.02 15.34
N THR A 106 -0.55 26.17 15.68
CA THR A 106 0.55 26.52 16.58
C THR A 106 1.39 27.67 16.01
N ALA A 107 1.81 27.58 14.74
CA ALA A 107 2.57 28.65 14.11
C ALA A 107 1.78 29.98 14.02
N LEU A 108 0.47 29.92 13.78
CA LEU A 108 -0.41 31.09 13.81
C LEU A 108 -0.42 31.75 15.20
N GLU A 109 -0.54 30.96 16.26
CA GLU A 109 -0.53 31.46 17.64
C GLU A 109 0.84 32.05 18.01
N GLU A 110 1.94 31.44 17.58
CA GLU A 110 3.29 31.95 17.83
C GLU A 110 3.59 33.27 17.12
N MET A 111 3.06 33.47 15.90
CA MET A 111 3.38 34.64 15.08
C MET A 111 2.35 35.78 15.18
N MET A 112 1.08 35.47 15.48
CA MET A 112 -0.04 36.39 15.39
C MET A 112 -1.01 36.31 16.59
N GLY A 113 -0.75 35.45 17.56
CA GLY A 113 -1.58 35.24 18.76
C GLY A 113 -1.26 36.16 19.92
#